data_AF-S3MXK3-F1
#
_entry.id   AF-S3MXK3-F1
#
_cell.length_a   1.000
_cell.length_b   1.000
_cell.length_c   1.000
_cell.angle_alpha   90.00
_cell.angle_beta   90.00
_cell.angle_gamma   90.00
#
_symmetry.space_group_name_H-M   'P 1'
#
loop_
_entity.id
_entity.type
_entity.pdbx_description
1 polymer ?
#
loop_
_entity_poly.entity_id
_entity_poly.type
_entity_poly.pdbx_seq_one_letter_code
_entity_poly.pdbx_strand_id
1 'polypeptide(L)'
;MNPLNTVKIKDGNSYRIINESDFKHGLHELCEGEKLSAQSSVVSDSSTGITKADLEKLQTENTELKAKIAELEKATAKKLTAAEQKAAKAAEDAKAAEQSQE
;
A
#
# COMPACT_ATOMS: atom_id res chain seq x y z
N MET A 1 -6.11 -47.41 4.46
CA MET A 1 -6.44 -46.30 3.54
C MET A 1 -7.03 -45.19 4.39
N ASN A 2 -6.52 -43.97 4.29
CA ASN A 2 -7.14 -42.83 4.95
C ASN A 2 -8.43 -42.50 4.20
N PRO A 3 -9.58 -42.30 4.90
CA PRO A 3 -10.78 -41.85 4.23
C PRO A 3 -10.53 -40.46 3.65
N LEU A 4 -10.76 -40.31 2.33
CA LEU A 4 -10.76 -39.02 1.67
C LEU A 4 -12.09 -38.34 1.97
N ASN A 5 -12.04 -37.17 2.61
CA ASN A 5 -13.22 -36.33 2.75
C ASN A 5 -13.61 -35.77 1.38
N THR A 6 -14.90 -35.81 1.07
CA THR A 6 -15.45 -35.30 -0.20
C THR A 6 -16.63 -34.38 0.06
N VAL A 7 -16.88 -33.45 -0.85
CA VAL A 7 -17.98 -32.49 -0.78
C VAL A 7 -18.68 -32.35 -2.12
N LYS A 8 -19.99 -32.03 -2.09
CA LYS A 8 -20.78 -31.74 -3.29
C LYS A 8 -20.75 -30.25 -3.62
N ILE A 9 -20.33 -29.94 -4.84
CA ILE A 9 -20.31 -28.58 -5.39
C ILE A 9 -21.32 -28.45 -6.53
N LYS A 10 -21.87 -27.25 -6.72
CA LYS A 10 -22.76 -26.93 -7.84
C LYS A 10 -21.95 -26.89 -9.15
N ASP A 11 -22.49 -27.52 -10.18
CA ASP A 11 -21.91 -27.58 -11.53
C ASP A 11 -23.03 -27.36 -12.55
N GLY A 12 -23.35 -26.08 -12.80
CA GLY A 12 -24.50 -25.67 -13.61
C GLY A 12 -25.82 -26.13 -12.99
N ASN A 13 -26.57 -26.96 -13.71
CA ASN A 13 -27.85 -27.53 -13.26
C ASN A 13 -27.69 -28.84 -12.48
N SER A 14 -26.45 -29.30 -12.25
CA SER A 14 -26.15 -30.53 -11.54
C SER A 14 -25.15 -30.29 -10.40
N TYR A 15 -24.65 -31.37 -9.81
CA TYR A 15 -23.60 -31.32 -8.81
C TYR A 15 -22.43 -32.22 -9.19
N ARG A 16 -21.25 -31.88 -8.69
CA ARG A 16 -20.04 -32.68 -8.79
C ARG A 16 -19.50 -32.96 -7.39
N ILE A 17 -18.98 -34.16 -7.17
CA ILE A 17 -18.30 -34.52 -5.93
C ILE A 17 -16.80 -34.35 -6.14
N ILE A 18 -16.15 -33.59 -5.26
CA ILE A 18 -14.69 -33.40 -5.26
C ILE A 18 -14.13 -33.73 -3.88
N ASN A 19 -12.81 -33.95 -3.79
CA ASN A 19 -12.18 -34.03 -2.48
C ASN A 19 -12.27 -32.68 -1.79
N GLU A 20 -12.43 -32.69 -0.47
CA GLU A 20 -12.47 -31.47 0.33
C GLU A 20 -11.18 -30.65 0.16
N SER A 21 -10.03 -31.31 0.00
CA SER A 21 -8.73 -30.67 -0.26
C SER A 21 -8.66 -29.93 -1.60
N ASP A 22 -9.49 -30.34 -2.56
CA ASP A 22 -9.53 -29.76 -3.91
C ASP A 22 -10.54 -28.60 -3.98
N PHE A 23 -11.25 -28.30 -2.90
CA PHE A 23 -12.22 -27.22 -2.82
C PHE A 23 -11.53 -25.84 -2.84
N LYS A 24 -11.98 -24.95 -3.72
CA LYS A 24 -11.46 -23.58 -3.85
C LYS A 24 -12.59 -22.56 -3.68
N HIS A 25 -12.51 -21.76 -2.62
CA HIS A 25 -13.46 -20.66 -2.38
C HIS A 25 -13.44 -19.67 -3.57
N GLY A 26 -14.63 -19.25 -4.02
CA GLY A 26 -14.80 -18.33 -5.16
C GLY A 26 -14.81 -19.00 -6.53
N LEU A 27 -14.29 -20.22 -6.66
CA LEU A 27 -14.42 -21.04 -7.89
C LEU A 27 -15.48 -22.13 -7.75
N HIS A 28 -15.59 -22.72 -6.56
CA HIS A 28 -16.57 -23.76 -6.27
C HIS A 28 -17.63 -23.22 -5.30
N GLU A 29 -18.88 -23.57 -5.55
CA GLU A 29 -20.01 -23.26 -4.67
C GLU A 29 -20.56 -24.57 -4.09
N LEU A 30 -20.76 -24.63 -2.78
CA LEU A 30 -21.30 -25.83 -2.12
C LEU A 30 -22.79 -26.01 -2.43
N CYS A 31 -23.23 -27.26 -2.50
CA CYS A 31 -24.66 -27.58 -2.51
C CYS A 31 -25.30 -27.23 -1.16
N GLU A 32 -26.61 -26.95 -1.17
CA GLU A 32 -27.34 -26.60 0.04
C GLU A 32 -27.23 -27.70 1.11
N GLY A 33 -26.81 -27.32 2.32
CA GLY A 33 -26.63 -28.24 3.46
C GLY A 33 -25.24 -28.89 3.58
N GLU A 34 -24.37 -28.79 2.57
CA GLU A 34 -22.99 -29.27 2.64
C GLU A 34 -22.09 -28.29 3.42
N LYS A 35 -21.14 -28.82 4.19
CA LYS A 35 -20.16 -28.05 4.96
C LYS A 35 -18.79 -28.70 4.82
N LEU A 36 -17.74 -27.90 4.71
CA LEU A 36 -16.36 -28.41 4.77
C LEU A 36 -16.09 -28.85 6.20
N SER A 37 -15.53 -30.04 6.39
CA SER A 37 -15.16 -30.58 7.71
C SER A 37 -14.17 -29.68 8.44
N ALA A 38 -13.35 -28.91 7.71
CA ALA A 38 -12.42 -27.94 8.29
C ALA A 38 -13.06 -26.58 8.66
N GLN A 39 -14.33 -26.33 8.33
CA GLN A 39 -15.05 -25.15 8.79
C GLN A 39 -15.54 -25.34 10.23
N SER A 40 -14.60 -25.50 11.16
CA SER A 40 -14.81 -24.99 12.51
C SER A 40 -15.09 -23.50 12.38
N SER A 41 -16.21 -23.06 12.94
CA SER A 41 -16.65 -21.68 13.15
C SER A 41 -15.49 -20.66 13.29
N VAL A 42 -15.08 -20.03 12.20
CA VAL A 42 -14.11 -18.92 12.14
C VAL A 42 -14.66 -18.03 11.02
N VAL A 43 -15.19 -16.82 11.21
CA VAL A 43 -14.92 -15.74 12.16
C VAL A 43 -16.24 -14.99 12.34
N SER A 44 -16.74 -14.85 13.57
CA SER A 44 -17.72 -13.79 13.87
C SER A 44 -17.07 -12.47 13.51
N ASP A 45 -17.58 -11.78 12.48
CA ASP A 45 -17.39 -10.37 12.20
C ASP A 45 -16.08 -9.78 12.74
N SER A 46 -14.95 -10.15 12.14
CA SER A 46 -13.77 -9.30 12.30
C SER A 46 -14.11 -8.02 11.56
N SER A 47 -14.68 -7.07 12.28
CA SER A 47 -14.90 -5.69 11.87
C SER A 47 -13.55 -5.14 11.39
N THR A 48 -13.25 -5.33 10.12
CA THR A 48 -12.25 -4.56 9.37
C THR A 48 -12.79 -3.17 9.04
N GLY A 49 -13.77 -2.68 9.80
CA GLY A 49 -14.22 -1.30 9.75
C GLY A 49 -13.13 -0.43 10.35
N ILE A 50 -12.54 0.43 9.51
CA ILE A 50 -11.66 1.50 9.95
C ILE A 50 -12.38 2.25 11.07
N THR A 51 -11.80 2.27 12.27
CA THR A 51 -12.41 2.97 13.40
C THR A 51 -12.18 4.47 13.25
N LYS A 52 -12.99 5.28 13.95
CA LYS A 52 -12.79 6.74 13.98
C LYS A 52 -11.38 7.11 14.47
N ALA A 53 -10.84 6.33 15.41
CA ALA A 53 -9.48 6.52 15.92
C ALA A 53 -8.41 6.25 14.84
N ASP A 54 -8.63 5.26 13.97
CA ASP A 54 -7.72 5.00 12.84
C ASP A 54 -7.72 6.16 11.83
N LEU A 55 -8.90 6.76 11.56
CA LEU A 55 -9.02 7.95 10.71
C LEU A 55 -8.31 9.17 11.31
N GLU A 56 -8.48 9.43 12.61
CA GLU A 56 -7.81 10.54 13.31
C GLU A 56 -6.29 10.37 13.33
N LYS A 57 -5.80 9.14 13.54
CA LYS A 57 -4.37 8.83 13.47
C LYS A 57 -3.83 9.07 12.05
N LEU A 58 -4.52 8.59 11.02
CA LEU A 58 -4.14 8.80 9.63
C LEU A 58 -4.15 10.28 9.23
N GLN A 59 -5.11 11.08 9.71
CA GLN A 59 -5.15 12.53 9.46
C GLN A 59 -3.99 13.26 10.12
N THR A 60 -3.64 12.87 11.35
CA THR A 60 -2.50 13.43 12.07
C THR A 60 -1.20 13.14 11.33
N GLU A 61 -0.99 11.87 10.97
CA GLU A 61 0.20 11.43 10.22
C GLU A 61 0.29 12.11 8.85
N ASN A 62 -0.83 12.28 8.15
CA ASN A 62 -0.86 12.99 6.86
C ASN A 62 -0.45 14.47 7.02
N THR A 63 -0.88 15.11 8.10
CA THR A 63 -0.56 16.51 8.39
C THR A 63 0.92 16.67 8.73
N GLU A 64 1.48 15.79 9.55
CA GLU A 64 2.91 15.78 9.88
C GLU A 64 3.79 15.52 8.66
N LEU A 65 3.41 14.57 7.80
CA LEU A 65 4.14 14.27 6.56
C LEU A 65 4.14 15.46 5.60
N LYS A 66 2.99 16.14 5.43
CA LYS A 66 2.92 17.37 4.62
C LYS A 66 3.81 18.48 5.18
N ALA A 67 3.85 18.66 6.50
CA ALA A 67 4.72 19.64 7.13
C ALA A 67 6.21 19.32 6.88
N LYS A 68 6.62 18.06 7.01
CA LYS A 68 7.98 17.62 6.71
C LYS A 68 8.36 17.82 5.25
N ILE A 69 7.46 17.54 4.31
CA ILE A 69 7.69 17.77 2.88
C ILE A 69 7.91 19.27 2.62
N ALA A 70 7.04 20.14 3.13
CA ALA A 70 7.19 21.58 2.97
C ALA A 70 8.49 22.13 3.57
N GLU A 71 8.94 21.57 4.71
CA GLU A 71 10.21 21.93 5.31
C GLU A 71 11.41 21.50 4.44
N LEU A 72 11.38 20.27 3.92
CA LEU A 72 12.41 19.76 3.02
C LEU A 72 12.48 20.58 1.72
N GLU A 73 11.34 20.89 1.11
CA GLU A 73 11.27 21.71 -0.10
C GLU A 73 11.88 23.10 0.14
N LYS A 74 11.54 23.74 1.25
CA LYS A 74 12.10 25.03 1.65
C LYS A 74 13.61 24.96 1.89
N ALA A 75 14.10 23.89 2.51
CA ALA A 75 15.52 23.66 2.71
C ALA A 75 16.26 23.47 1.38
N THR A 76 15.69 22.71 0.44
CA THR A 76 16.27 22.54 -0.90
C THR A 76 16.26 23.85 -1.71
N ALA A 77 15.19 24.64 -1.64
CA ALA A 77 15.10 25.93 -2.32
C ALA A 77 16.13 26.95 -1.78
N LYS A 78 16.35 26.98 -0.46
CA LYS A 78 17.42 27.79 0.16
C LYS A 78 18.82 27.34 -0.28
N LYS A 79 19.02 26.04 -0.47
CA LYS A 79 20.33 25.51 -0.86
C LYS A 79 20.66 25.80 -2.33
N LEU A 80 19.67 25.73 -3.21
CA LEU A 80 19.81 26.10 -4.63
C LEU A 80 20.11 27.58 -4.80
N THR A 81 19.34 28.46 -4.14
CA THR A 81 19.56 29.92 -4.19
C THR A 81 20.93 30.34 -3.66
N ALA A 82 21.42 29.71 -2.59
CA ALA A 82 22.76 29.96 -2.08
C ALA A 82 23.88 29.51 -3.04
N ALA A 83 23.66 28.39 -3.77
CA ALA A 83 24.61 27.91 -4.76
C ALA A 83 24.65 28.82 -6.01
N GLU A 84 23.49 29.28 -6.49
CA GLU A 84 23.38 30.22 -7.61
C GLU A 84 24.05 31.56 -7.30
N GLN A 85 23.80 32.13 -6.12
CA GLN A 85 24.45 33.39 -5.70
C GLN A 85 25.98 33.27 -5.65
N LYS A 86 26.49 32.10 -5.22
CA LYS A 86 27.94 31.85 -5.15
C LYS A 86 28.56 31.68 -6.54
N ALA A 87 27.84 31.05 -7.47
CA ALA A 87 28.26 30.90 -8.85
C ALA A 87 28.26 32.25 -9.60
N ALA A 88 27.23 33.07 -9.41
CA ALA A 88 27.14 34.41 -10.01
C ALA A 88 28.29 35.31 -9.56
N LYS A 89 28.61 35.31 -8.27
CA LYS A 89 29.71 36.11 -7.72
C LYS A 89 31.09 35.67 -8.23
N ALA A 90 31.33 34.37 -8.34
CA ALA A 90 32.57 33.84 -8.91
C ALA A 90 32.75 34.21 -10.40
N ALA A 91 31.66 34.27 -11.17
CA ALA A 91 31.71 34.69 -12.56
C ALA A 91 31.98 36.20 -12.72
N GLU A 92 31.49 37.02 -11.80
CA GLU A 92 31.73 38.47 -11.80
C GLU A 92 33.18 38.79 -11.40
N ASP A 93 33.71 38.13 -10.36
CA ASP A 93 35.11 38.28 -9.94
C ASP A 93 36.09 37.84 -11.04
N ALA A 94 35.76 36.78 -11.81
CA ALA A 94 36.57 36.33 -12.95
C ALA A 94 36.62 37.35 -14.09
N LYS A 95 35.49 38.00 -14.42
CA LYS A 95 35.44 39.06 -15.44
C LYS A 95 36.21 40.32 -15.05
N ALA A 96 36.19 40.70 -13.77
CA ALA A 96 36.93 41.86 -13.27
C ALA A 96 38.45 41.65 -13.30
N ALA A 97 38.91 40.41 -13.12
CA ALA A 97 40.32 40.03 -13.19
C ALA A 97 40.88 40.07 -14.63
N GLU A 98 40.11 39.67 -15.63
CA GLU A 98 40.53 39.76 -17.05
C GLU A 98 40.65 41.20 -17.55
N GLN A 99 39.74 42.10 -17.15
CA GLN A 99 39.81 43.52 -17.57
C GLN A 99 40.93 44.33 -16.92
N SER A 100 41.59 43.81 -15.87
CA SER A 100 42.68 44.51 -15.17
C SER A 100 44.07 44.16 -15.71
N GLN A 101 44.17 43.27 -16.72
CA GLN A 101 45.44 42.83 -17.32
C GLN A 101 45.68 43.32 -18.76
N GLU A 102 44.80 44.16 -19.32
CA GLU A 102 44.92 44.76 -20.66
C GLU A 102 45.22 46.27 -20.57
#